data_AF-A0A961TEM3-F1
#
_entry.id   AF-A0A961TEM3-F1
#
_cell.length_a   1.000
_cell.length_b   1.000
_cell.length_c   1.000
_cell.angle_alpha   90.00
_cell.angle_beta   90.00
_cell.angle_gamma   90.00
#
_symmetry.space_group_name_H-M   'P 1'
#
loop_
_entity.id
_entity.type
_entity.pdbx_description
1 polymer ?
#
loop_
_entity_poly.entity_id
_entity_poly.type
_entity_poly.pdbx_seq_one_letter_code
_entity_poly.pdbx_strand_id
1 'polypeptide(L)'
;CHSIRSHIPFLFEGRLPDFNIGTNEGATCAPVIEKAVADICANATGYTAILNGRFKGGWTTRHYGRPEQGFHAIQMELAQSTHLVSETLPFAYDETRADALRVHLQAILETLESLAPSLGARS
;
A
#
# COMPACT_ATOMS: atom_id res chain seq x y z
N CYS A 1 1.69 0.71 -7.79
CA CYS A 1 0.47 0.64 -6.98
C CYS A 1 -0.62 -0.06 -7.78
N HIS A 2 -1.54 -0.73 -7.09
CA HIS A 2 -2.61 -1.53 -7.67
C HIS A 2 -3.92 -1.31 -6.92
N SER A 3 -5.03 -1.73 -7.52
CA SER A 3 -6.30 -1.89 -6.81
C SER A 3 -7.05 -3.13 -7.29
N ILE A 4 -7.83 -3.72 -6.37
CA ILE A 4 -8.56 -4.96 -6.55
C ILE A 4 -9.96 -4.85 -5.94
N ARG A 5 -10.93 -5.61 -6.44
CA ARG A 5 -12.27 -5.66 -5.82
C ARG A 5 -12.16 -6.07 -4.36
N SER A 6 -12.91 -5.41 -3.50
CA SER A 6 -12.90 -5.61 -2.05
C SER A 6 -13.45 -6.98 -1.64
N HIS A 7 -14.34 -7.58 -2.45
CA HIS A 7 -14.93 -8.89 -2.19
C HIS A 7 -14.71 -9.84 -3.39
N ILE A 8 -13.90 -10.87 -3.20
CA ILE A 8 -13.58 -11.87 -4.22
C ILE A 8 -13.67 -13.28 -3.61
N PRO A 9 -14.88 -13.83 -3.43
CA PRO A 9 -15.13 -15.02 -2.62
C PRO A 9 -14.48 -16.29 -3.18
N PHE A 10 -14.12 -16.31 -4.46
CA PHE A 10 -13.39 -17.43 -5.06
C PHE A 10 -11.88 -17.42 -4.79
N LEU A 11 -11.32 -16.29 -4.33
CA LEU A 11 -9.90 -16.18 -3.95
C LEU A 11 -9.71 -16.01 -2.45
N PHE A 12 -10.61 -15.29 -1.78
CA PHE A 12 -10.45 -14.85 -0.40
C PHE A 12 -11.76 -14.94 0.37
N GLU A 13 -11.67 -15.30 1.64
CA GLU A 13 -12.80 -15.19 2.57
C GLU A 13 -12.98 -13.73 3.00
N GLY A 14 -14.23 -13.28 3.04
CA GLY A 14 -14.61 -11.97 3.54
C GLY A 14 -14.17 -10.80 2.63
N ARG A 15 -14.21 -9.61 3.21
CA ARG A 15 -13.79 -8.36 2.56
C ARG A 15 -12.30 -8.14 2.80
N LEU A 16 -11.57 -7.84 1.73
CA LEU A 16 -10.16 -7.45 1.80
C LEU A 16 -10.01 -6.12 2.57
N PRO A 17 -8.92 -5.94 3.33
CA PRO A 17 -8.59 -4.64 3.93
C PRO A 17 -8.46 -3.54 2.87
N ASP A 18 -8.69 -2.29 3.28
CA ASP A 18 -8.63 -1.15 2.37
C ASP A 18 -7.22 -0.86 1.87
N PHE A 19 -6.24 -0.94 2.78
CA PHE A 19 -4.81 -0.86 2.47
C PHE A 19 -4.15 -2.23 2.68
N ASN A 20 -3.59 -2.81 1.62
CA ASN A 20 -2.77 -4.02 1.71
C ASN A 20 -1.33 -3.67 1.34
N ILE A 21 -0.48 -3.62 2.34
CA ILE A 21 0.94 -3.24 2.21
C ILE A 21 1.76 -4.51 2.06
N GLY A 22 2.66 -4.54 1.07
CA GLY A 22 3.55 -5.67 0.82
C GLY A 22 5.01 -5.25 0.73
N THR A 23 5.84 -5.80 1.60
CA THR A 23 7.29 -5.51 1.69
C THR A 23 8.15 -6.77 1.58
N ASN A 24 7.52 -7.88 1.18
CA ASN A 24 8.09 -9.22 1.23
C ASN A 24 8.66 -9.55 2.62
N GLU A 25 7.83 -9.44 3.65
CA GLU A 25 8.24 -9.70 5.04
C GLU A 25 9.45 -8.84 5.46
N GLY A 26 9.47 -7.57 5.02
CA GLY A 26 10.53 -6.61 5.31
C GLY A 26 11.77 -6.71 4.41
N ALA A 27 11.83 -7.65 3.46
CA ALA A 27 13.02 -7.86 2.64
C ALA A 27 13.24 -6.81 1.55
N THR A 28 12.21 -6.05 1.15
CA THR A 28 12.31 -5.13 -0.02
C THR A 28 12.51 -3.67 0.34
N CYS A 29 12.48 -3.30 1.62
CA CYS A 29 12.67 -1.91 2.07
C CYS A 29 13.31 -1.86 3.47
N ALA A 30 13.81 -0.69 3.88
CA ALA A 30 14.29 -0.52 5.25
C ALA A 30 13.13 -0.61 6.27
N PRO A 31 13.36 -1.10 7.50
CA PRO A 31 12.30 -1.22 8.52
C PRO A 31 11.57 0.10 8.82
N VAL A 32 12.26 1.24 8.72
CA VAL A 32 11.65 2.56 8.92
C VAL A 32 10.63 2.91 7.84
N ILE A 33 10.84 2.49 6.59
CA ILE A 33 9.89 2.66 5.49
C ILE A 33 8.64 1.82 5.75
N GLU A 34 8.82 0.53 6.05
CA GLU A 34 7.70 -0.37 6.34
C GLU A 34 6.85 0.15 7.49
N LYS A 35 7.51 0.50 8.61
CA LYS A 35 6.86 1.01 9.80
C LYS A 35 6.08 2.30 9.52
N ALA A 36 6.70 3.27 8.85
CA ALA A 36 6.06 4.55 8.56
C ALA A 36 4.77 4.36 7.74
N VAL A 37 4.81 3.53 6.70
CA VAL A 37 3.63 3.27 5.85
C VAL A 37 2.57 2.49 6.61
N ALA A 38 2.96 1.46 7.36
CA ALA A 38 2.04 0.66 8.17
C ALA A 38 1.34 1.52 9.24
N ASP A 39 2.07 2.41 9.92
CA ASP A 39 1.51 3.31 10.94
C ASP A 39 0.52 4.30 10.33
N ILE A 40 0.83 4.91 9.17
CA ILE A 40 -0.10 5.85 8.51
C ILE A 40 -1.40 5.12 8.13
N CYS A 41 -1.31 3.93 7.54
CA CYS A 41 -2.49 3.15 7.17
C CYS A 41 -3.27 2.65 8.39
N ALA A 42 -2.60 2.22 9.46
CA ALA A 42 -3.26 1.77 10.69
C ALA A 42 -4.00 2.90 11.41
N ASN A 43 -3.53 4.14 11.29
CA ASN A 43 -4.17 5.33 11.87
C ASN A 43 -5.14 6.04 10.90
N ALA A 44 -5.35 5.50 9.70
CA ALA A 44 -6.29 6.06 8.73
C ALA A 44 -7.73 5.81 9.20
N THR A 45 -8.34 6.82 9.80
CA THR A 45 -9.69 6.72 10.38
C THR A 45 -10.71 6.30 9.33
N GLY A 46 -11.49 5.25 9.61
CA GLY A 46 -12.49 4.72 8.69
C GLY A 46 -11.95 3.72 7.66
N TYR A 47 -10.65 3.42 7.68
CA TYR A 47 -10.01 2.45 6.81
C TYR A 47 -9.49 1.26 7.60
N THR A 48 -9.40 0.12 6.92
CA THR A 48 -8.73 -1.09 7.41
C THR A 48 -7.40 -1.28 6.71
N ALA A 49 -6.42 -1.87 7.41
CA ALA A 49 -5.09 -2.08 6.85
C ALA A 49 -4.52 -3.43 7.26
N ILE A 50 -3.67 -3.99 6.39
CA ILE A 50 -2.85 -5.16 6.70
C ILE A 50 -1.47 -5.04 6.08
N LEU A 51 -0.45 -5.48 6.80
CA LEU A 51 0.93 -5.59 6.35
C LEU A 51 1.27 -7.04 6.06
N ASN A 52 1.84 -7.32 4.89
CA ASN A 52 2.27 -8.65 4.44
C ASN A 52 1.19 -9.73 4.61
N GLY A 53 -0.08 -9.34 4.39
CA GLY A 53 -1.21 -10.28 4.34
C GLY A 53 -1.17 -11.16 3.09
N ARG A 54 -2.25 -11.17 2.31
CA ARG A 54 -2.27 -11.90 1.03
C ARG A 54 -1.35 -11.26 -0.01
N PHE A 55 -1.21 -9.94 0.02
CA PHE A 55 -0.41 -9.16 -0.94
C PHE A 55 0.95 -8.80 -0.34
N LYS A 56 1.91 -9.73 -0.42
CA LYS A 56 3.25 -9.58 0.21
C LYS A 56 4.28 -8.84 -0.65
N GLY A 57 3.89 -8.16 -1.72
CA GLY A 57 4.82 -7.66 -2.73
C GLY A 57 5.10 -8.71 -3.80
N GLY A 58 4.67 -8.45 -5.03
CA GLY A 58 4.85 -9.32 -6.20
C GLY A 58 6.26 -9.27 -6.78
N TRP A 59 6.41 -9.77 -8.02
CA TRP A 59 7.71 -9.86 -8.68
C TRP A 59 8.43 -8.51 -8.75
N THR A 60 7.73 -7.44 -9.17
CA THR A 60 8.31 -6.09 -9.28
C THR A 60 8.89 -5.61 -7.95
N THR A 61 8.12 -5.70 -6.87
CA THR A 61 8.57 -5.29 -5.53
C THR A 61 9.79 -6.09 -5.08
N ARG A 62 9.80 -7.41 -5.31
CA ARG A 62 10.91 -8.30 -4.95
C ARG A 62 12.16 -8.08 -5.79
N HIS A 63 11.99 -7.80 -7.09
CA HIS A 63 13.10 -7.65 -8.02
C HIS A 63 13.86 -6.33 -7.82
N TYR A 64 13.12 -5.25 -7.57
CA TYR A 64 13.69 -3.90 -7.42
C TYR A 64 14.01 -3.53 -5.97
N GLY A 65 13.39 -4.18 -4.98
CA GLY A 65 13.75 -4.01 -3.58
C GLY A 65 15.13 -4.58 -3.28
N ARG A 66 16.12 -3.71 -3.13
CA ARG A 66 17.51 -4.03 -2.79
C ARG A 66 17.97 -3.04 -1.72
N PRO A 67 17.43 -3.14 -0.48
CA PRO A 67 17.65 -2.13 0.55
C PRO A 67 19.12 -1.93 0.90
N GLU A 68 19.94 -2.98 0.79
CA GLU A 68 21.41 -2.90 0.99
C GLU A 68 22.10 -2.01 -0.05
N GLN A 69 21.50 -1.84 -1.23
CA GLN A 69 21.99 -0.98 -2.31
C GLN A 69 21.26 0.39 -2.32
N GLY A 70 20.47 0.69 -1.29
CA GLY A 70 19.68 1.92 -1.20
C GLY A 70 18.42 1.93 -2.09
N PHE A 71 18.06 0.82 -2.72
CA PHE A 71 16.80 0.71 -3.48
C PHE A 71 15.72 0.09 -2.61
N HIS A 72 14.70 0.87 -2.29
CA HIS A 72 13.58 0.42 -1.48
C HIS A 72 12.31 0.31 -2.31
N ALA A 73 11.62 -0.81 -2.20
CA ALA A 73 10.37 -1.06 -2.88
C ALA A 73 9.31 -1.57 -1.89
N ILE A 74 8.12 -0.99 -1.99
CA ILE A 74 6.91 -1.43 -1.30
C ILE A 74 5.80 -1.65 -2.33
N GLN A 75 4.87 -2.54 -2.04
CA GLN A 75 3.61 -2.68 -2.76
C GLN A 75 2.49 -2.03 -1.94
N MET A 76 1.64 -1.28 -2.63
CA MET A 76 0.33 -0.85 -2.13
C MET A 76 -0.75 -1.41 -3.04
N GLU A 77 -1.64 -2.21 -2.46
CA GLU A 77 -2.84 -2.78 -3.09
C GLU A 77 -4.08 -2.25 -2.36
N LEU A 78 -4.88 -1.47 -3.07
CA LEU A 78 -6.07 -0.80 -2.52
C LEU A 78 -7.34 -1.59 -2.83
N ALA A 79 -8.26 -1.69 -1.87
CA ALA A 79 -9.62 -2.14 -2.17
C ALA A 79 -10.32 -1.11 -3.06
N GLN A 80 -10.91 -1.50 -4.19
CA GLN A 80 -11.55 -0.59 -5.14
C GLN A 80 -12.71 0.21 -4.51
N SER A 81 -13.40 -0.35 -3.52
CA SER A 81 -14.45 0.32 -2.75
C SER A 81 -14.01 1.65 -2.10
N THR A 82 -12.70 1.87 -1.94
CA THR A 82 -12.11 3.10 -1.37
C THR A 82 -12.17 4.32 -2.31
N HIS A 83 -12.41 4.13 -3.60
CA HIS A 83 -12.38 5.22 -4.59
C HIS A 83 -13.36 5.02 -5.77
N LEU A 84 -14.06 3.90 -5.83
CA LEU A 84 -15.14 3.67 -6.80
C LEU A 84 -16.50 3.74 -6.13
N VAL A 85 -17.49 4.22 -6.88
CA VAL A 85 -18.92 4.17 -6.52
C VAL A 85 -19.37 2.70 -6.44
N SER A 86 -18.95 1.90 -7.43
CA SER A 86 -19.19 0.45 -7.50
C SER A 86 -17.99 -0.28 -8.08
N GLU A 87 -17.74 -1.51 -7.59
CA GLU A 87 -16.72 -2.43 -8.08
C GLU A 87 -17.22 -3.31 -9.24
N THR A 88 -18.23 -2.80 -9.96
CA THR A 88 -18.83 -3.37 -11.17
C THR A 88 -18.90 -2.30 -12.25
N LEU A 89 -19.11 -2.71 -13.51
CA LEU A 89 -19.32 -1.76 -14.61
C LEU A 89 -20.40 -0.71 -14.23
N PRO A 90 -20.16 0.59 -14.50
CA PRO A 90 -19.06 1.12 -15.31
C PRO A 90 -17.75 1.44 -14.54
N PHE A 91 -17.59 1.00 -13.29
CA PHE A 91 -16.47 1.36 -12.41
C PHE A 91 -16.35 2.88 -12.21
N ALA A 92 -17.49 3.54 -12.03
CA ALA A 92 -17.54 4.98 -11.83
C ALA A 92 -16.68 5.41 -10.63
N TYR A 93 -15.89 6.45 -10.82
CA TYR A 93 -15.06 7.05 -9.79
C TYR A 93 -15.92 7.80 -8.78
N ASP A 94 -15.62 7.63 -7.49
CA ASP A 94 -16.25 8.39 -6.41
C ASP A 94 -15.25 9.44 -5.91
N GLU A 95 -15.46 10.70 -6.32
CA GLU A 95 -14.56 11.81 -5.97
C GLU A 95 -14.45 12.00 -4.46
N THR A 96 -15.57 11.89 -3.72
CA THR A 96 -15.59 12.10 -2.27
C THR A 96 -14.78 11.02 -1.54
N ARG A 97 -14.98 9.75 -1.90
CA ARG A 97 -14.19 8.65 -1.32
C ARG A 97 -12.72 8.77 -1.69
N ALA A 98 -12.45 9.09 -2.95
CA ALA A 98 -11.08 9.22 -3.40
C ALA A 98 -10.35 10.42 -2.78
N ASP A 99 -11.02 11.54 -2.55
CA ASP A 99 -10.46 12.68 -1.82
C ASP A 99 -10.11 12.30 -0.38
N ALA A 100 -10.99 11.57 0.31
CA ALA A 100 -10.70 11.05 1.64
C ALA A 100 -9.48 10.09 1.62
N LEU A 101 -9.38 9.23 0.61
CA LEU A 101 -8.26 8.30 0.45
C LEU A 101 -6.94 9.03 0.15
N ARG A 102 -6.99 10.09 -0.68
CA ARG A 102 -5.80 10.87 -1.10
C ARG A 102 -5.05 11.46 0.07
N VAL A 103 -5.73 11.90 1.13
CA VAL A 103 -5.08 12.43 2.34
C VAL A 103 -4.05 11.45 2.90
N HIS A 104 -4.40 10.17 2.98
CA HIS A 104 -3.52 9.14 3.52
C HIS A 104 -2.40 8.77 2.54
N LEU A 105 -2.73 8.67 1.24
CA LEU A 105 -1.73 8.39 0.20
C LEU A 105 -0.70 9.52 0.08
N GLN A 106 -1.12 10.77 0.20
CA GLN A 106 -0.25 11.93 0.23
C GLN A 106 0.69 11.88 1.43
N ALA A 107 0.16 11.63 2.64
CA ALA A 107 0.98 11.50 3.83
C ALA A 107 2.04 10.39 3.70
N ILE A 108 1.70 9.26 3.07
CA ILE A 108 2.65 8.19 2.76
C ILE A 108 3.76 8.71 1.85
N LEU A 109 3.42 9.32 0.73
CA LEU A 109 4.41 9.80 -0.24
C LEU A 109 5.32 10.87 0.35
N GLU A 110 4.77 11.85 1.08
CA GLU A 110 5.54 12.91 1.75
C GLU A 110 6.49 12.33 2.82
N THR A 111 6.02 11.34 3.59
CA THR A 111 6.85 10.67 4.59
C THR A 111 7.99 9.89 3.93
N LEU A 112 7.71 9.17 2.83
CA LEU A 112 8.74 8.43 2.09
C LEU A 112 9.75 9.37 1.44
N GLU A 113 9.30 10.50 0.89
CA GLU A 113 10.16 11.55 0.35
C GLU A 113 11.10 12.10 1.43
N SER A 114 10.59 12.37 2.64
CA SER A 114 11.40 12.85 3.76
C SER A 114 12.42 11.81 4.23
N LEU A 115 12.08 10.52 4.21
CA LEU A 115 12.97 9.43 4.62
C LEU A 115 14.06 9.12 3.59
N ALA A 116 13.77 9.27 2.29
CA ALA A 116 14.64 8.82 1.20
C ALA A 116 16.10 9.29 1.29
N PRO A 117 16.42 10.57 1.62
CA PRO A 117 17.81 11.01 1.74
C PRO A 117 18.61 10.31 2.84
N SER A 118 17.95 9.84 3.90
CA SER A 118 18.60 9.18 5.03
C SER A 118 18.88 7.68 4.80
N LEU A 119 18.36 7.13 3.70
CA LEU A 119 18.36 5.69 3.41
C LEU A 119 19.21 5.34 2.17
N GLY A 120 20.03 6.28 1.69
CA GLY A 120 20.99 6.01 0.62
C GLY A 120 21.96 4.88 0.97
N ALA A 121 22.53 4.25 -0.06
CA ALA A 121 23.49 3.17 0.10
C ALA A 121 24.60 3.59 1.08
N ARG A 122 24.82 2.79 2.14
CA ARG A 122 25.97 3.00 3.02
C ARG A 122 27.21 2.70 2.20
N SER A 123 28.06 3.71 2.01
CA SER A 123 29.39 3.59 1.42
C SER A 123 30.31 2.73 2.28
#